data_AF-A0A972EJ10-F1
#
_entry.id   AF-A0A972EJ10-F1
#
_cell.length_a   1.000
_cell.length_b   1.000
_cell.length_c   1.000
_cell.angle_alpha   90.00
_cell.angle_beta   90.00
_cell.angle_gamma   90.00
#
_symmetry.space_group_name_H-M   'P 1'
#
loop_
_entity.id
_entity.type
_entity.pdbx_description
1 polymer ?
#
loop_
_entity_poly.entity_id
_entity_poly.type
_entity_poly.pdbx_seq_one_letter_code
_entity_poly.pdbx_strand_id
1 'polypeptide(L)'
;MDFYVIVFKSTHHAIAATRFLKDKNYKFDVIPTPRMVTHDCGLAIKFAEEDLEEIKESIKASDIKAESIYKIQKVGNERTATNIPLPYR
;
A
#
# COMPACT_ATOMS: atom_id res chain seq x y z
N MET A 1 -9.27 14.06 2.59
CA MET A 1 -8.37 13.18 3.38
C MET A 1 -8.22 11.93 2.58
N ASP A 2 -7.17 11.96 1.78
CA ASP A 2 -6.82 11.01 0.75
C ASP A 2 -5.73 10.13 1.35
N PHE A 3 -5.80 8.84 1.10
CA PHE A 3 -4.85 7.90 1.66
C PHE A 3 -4.45 6.87 0.64
N TYR A 4 -3.28 6.31 0.84
CA TYR A 4 -2.70 5.33 -0.06
C TYR A 4 -2.78 3.96 0.57
N VAL A 5 -3.06 2.96 -0.27
CA VAL A 5 -3.01 1.56 0.12
C VAL A 5 -2.12 0.81 -0.86
N ILE A 6 -1.08 0.18 -0.34
CA ILE A 6 -0.27 -0.78 -1.10
C ILE A 6 -0.93 -2.14 -0.95
N VAL A 7 -1.13 -2.80 -2.10
CA VAL A 7 -1.49 -4.21 -2.17
C VAL A 7 -0.33 -5.04 -2.65
N PHE A 8 -0.35 -6.30 -2.26
CA PHE A 8 0.68 -7.28 -2.53
C PHE A 8 0.07 -8.51 -3.18
N LYS A 9 0.81 -9.10 -4.12
CA LYS A 9 0.44 -10.35 -4.79
C LYS A 9 0.52 -11.59 -3.90
N SER A 10 1.17 -11.45 -2.74
CA SER A 10 1.40 -12.55 -1.82
C SER A 10 1.40 -12.05 -0.37
N THR A 11 0.75 -12.81 0.52
CA THR A 11 0.74 -12.55 1.98
C THR A 11 2.16 -12.45 2.54
N HIS A 12 3.11 -13.22 2.00
CA HIS A 12 4.52 -13.15 2.38
C HIS A 12 5.11 -11.75 2.19
N HIS A 13 4.86 -11.11 1.04
CA HIS A 13 5.34 -9.76 0.78
C HIS A 13 4.61 -8.72 1.64
N ALA A 14 3.30 -8.88 1.88
CA ALA A 14 2.55 -8.00 2.77
C ALA A 14 3.10 -8.03 4.21
N ILE A 15 3.38 -9.23 4.73
CA ILE A 15 3.96 -9.42 6.07
C ILE A 15 5.40 -8.88 6.11
N ALA A 16 6.21 -9.15 5.09
CA ALA A 16 7.58 -8.64 5.02
C ALA A 16 7.61 -7.11 4.99
N ALA A 17 6.78 -6.48 4.16
CA ALA A 17 6.60 -5.04 4.11
C ALA A 17 6.15 -4.48 5.44
N THR A 18 5.14 -5.08 6.07
CA THR A 18 4.65 -4.69 7.39
C THR A 18 5.77 -4.67 8.42
N ARG A 19 6.56 -5.76 8.50
CA ARG A 19 7.68 -5.85 9.46
C ARG A 19 8.75 -4.82 9.17
N PHE A 20 9.14 -4.68 7.91
CA PHE A 20 10.19 -3.76 7.49
C PHE A 20 9.82 -2.29 7.74
N LEU A 21 8.57 -1.91 7.44
CA LEU A 21 8.07 -0.58 7.74
C LEU A 21 7.96 -0.33 9.25
N LYS A 22 7.58 -1.37 10.02
CA LYS A 22 7.52 -1.31 11.49
C LYS A 22 8.90 -1.08 12.10
N ASP A 23 9.91 -1.79 11.58
CA ASP A 23 11.30 -1.69 12.02
C ASP A 23 11.87 -0.28 11.82
N LYS A 24 11.52 0.34 10.69
CA LYS A 24 11.84 1.75 10.38
C LYS A 24 10.97 2.79 11.10
N ASN A 25 10.05 2.36 11.96
CA ASN A 25 9.15 3.22 12.73
C ASN A 25 8.28 4.17 11.85
N TYR A 26 7.88 3.69 10.67
CA TYR A 26 6.95 4.41 9.80
C TYR A 26 5.52 4.43 10.34
N LYS A 27 4.76 5.47 9.98
CA LYS A 27 3.34 5.57 10.31
C LYS A 27 2.50 4.90 9.22
N PHE A 28 2.17 3.63 9.43
CA PHE A 28 1.28 2.88 8.56
C PHE A 28 0.27 2.06 9.36
N ASP A 29 -0.85 1.77 8.73
CA ASP A 29 -1.92 0.91 9.22
C ASP A 29 -2.00 -0.33 8.34
N VAL A 30 -1.99 -1.52 8.94
CA VAL A 30 -2.32 -2.75 8.21
C VAL A 30 -3.82 -2.93 8.24
N ILE A 31 -4.44 -2.94 7.07
CA ILE A 31 -5.89 -3.12 6.94
C ILE A 31 -6.19 -4.31 6.04
N PRO A 32 -7.33 -5.00 6.22
CA PRO A 32 -7.79 -5.95 5.22
C PRO A 32 -8.03 -5.22 3.90
N THR A 33 -7.75 -5.88 2.78
CA THR A 33 -7.86 -5.26 1.46
C THR A 33 -9.29 -4.72 1.27
N PRO A 34 -9.46 -3.41 0.96
CA PRO A 34 -10.77 -2.83 0.74
C PRO A 34 -11.50 -3.55 -0.41
N ARG A 35 -12.83 -3.72 -0.30
CA ARG A 35 -13.64 -4.38 -1.35
C ARG A 35 -13.51 -3.74 -2.75
N MET A 36 -13.11 -2.48 -2.83
CA MET A 36 -12.88 -1.76 -4.09
C MET A 36 -11.56 -2.17 -4.78
N VAL A 37 -10.68 -2.85 -4.07
CA VAL A 37 -9.33 -3.23 -4.50
C VAL A 37 -9.26 -4.76 -4.45
N THR A 38 -9.77 -5.42 -5.49
CA THR A 38 -9.86 -6.89 -5.52
C THR A 38 -8.48 -7.51 -5.75
N HIS A 39 -7.87 -8.08 -4.70
CA HIS A 39 -6.61 -8.83 -4.78
C HIS A 39 -6.67 -10.06 -3.86
N ASP A 40 -6.15 -11.19 -4.34
CA ASP A 40 -6.22 -12.50 -3.68
C ASP A 40 -5.61 -12.57 -2.27
N CYS A 41 -4.74 -11.62 -1.90
CA CYS A 41 -3.96 -11.72 -0.66
C CYS A 41 -4.58 -11.13 0.60
N GLY A 42 -5.77 -10.51 0.51
CA GLY A 42 -6.56 -10.09 1.67
C GLY A 42 -5.95 -9.03 2.60
N LEU A 43 -4.68 -8.66 2.43
CA LEU A 43 -3.96 -7.67 3.24
C LEU A 43 -3.47 -6.50 2.39
N ALA A 44 -3.66 -5.30 2.92
CA ALA A 44 -3.15 -4.05 2.37
C ALA A 44 -2.50 -3.20 3.48
N ILE A 45 -1.52 -2.40 3.09
CA ILE A 45 -0.89 -1.43 4.00
C ILE A 45 -1.39 -0.05 3.62
N LYS A 46 -2.09 0.60 4.53
CA LYS A 46 -2.58 1.96 4.44
C LYS A 46 -1.57 2.93 5.03
N PHE A 47 -1.31 4.03 4.36
CA PHE A 47 -0.40 5.08 4.82
C PHE A 47 -0.79 6.43 4.21
N ALA A 48 -0.22 7.51 4.73
CA ALA A 48 -0.44 8.86 4.23
C ALA A 48 0.34 9.09 2.92
N GLU A 49 -0.06 10.11 2.15
CA GLU A 49 0.72 10.52 0.96
C GLU A 49 2.16 10.91 1.32
N GLU A 50 2.34 11.49 2.51
CA GLU A 50 3.62 11.97 3.03
C GLU A 50 4.63 10.82 3.19
N ASP A 51 4.17 9.66 3.67
CA ASP A 51 5.02 8.48 3.83
C ASP A 51 5.20 7.69 2.52
N LEU A 52 4.44 7.98 1.45
CA LEU A 52 4.47 7.20 0.20
C LEU A 52 5.87 7.13 -0.39
N GLU A 53 6.55 8.27 -0.46
CA GLU A 53 7.86 8.39 -1.10
C GLU A 53 8.92 7.62 -0.31
N GLU A 54 8.95 7.79 1.00
CA GLU A 54 9.83 7.07 1.92
C GLU A 54 9.57 5.56 1.95
N ILE A 55 8.30 5.15 2.00
CA ILE A 55 7.89 3.74 1.96
C ILE A 55 8.32 3.13 0.63
N LYS A 56 8.09 3.84 -0.48
CA LYS A 56 8.46 3.36 -1.82
C LYS A 56 9.97 3.21 -1.96
N GLU A 57 10.75 4.18 -1.50
CA GLU A 57 12.22 4.07 -1.50
C GLU A 57 12.72 2.96 -0.58
N SER A 58 12.15 2.85 0.62
CA SER A 58 12.53 1.80 1.58
C SER A 58 12.19 0.41 1.03
N ILE A 59 11.01 0.23 0.46
CA ILE A 59 10.59 -1.02 -0.18
C ILE A 59 11.47 -1.33 -1.40
N LYS A 60 11.82 -0.33 -2.20
CA LYS A 60 12.72 -0.47 -3.36
C LYS A 60 14.16 -0.84 -2.95
N ALA A 61 14.63 -0.33 -1.82
CA ALA A 61 15.91 -0.73 -1.23
C ALA A 61 15.88 -2.14 -0.62
N SER A 62 14.68 -2.70 -0.45
CA SER A 62 14.45 -4.06 0.04
C SER A 62 14.01 -4.99 -1.11
N ASP A 63 14.00 -6.30 -0.87
CA ASP A 63 13.50 -7.30 -1.85
C ASP A 63 11.96 -7.40 -1.87
N ILE A 64 11.26 -6.39 -1.32
CA ILE A 64 9.81 -6.43 -1.15
C ILE A 64 9.14 -5.99 -2.45
N LYS A 65 8.40 -6.91 -3.08
CA LYS A 65 7.63 -6.62 -4.30
C LYS A 65 6.20 -6.23 -3.96
N ALA A 66 5.92 -4.94 -3.99
CA ALA A 66 4.56 -4.41 -4.00
C ALA A 66 3.91 -4.67 -5.37
N GLU A 67 2.63 -5.05 -5.37
CA GLU A 67 1.92 -5.33 -6.62
C GLU A 67 1.39 -4.06 -7.27
N SER A 68 0.75 -3.20 -6.47
CA SER A 68 0.16 -1.96 -6.92
C SER A 68 -0.12 -1.04 -5.75
N ILE A 69 -0.15 0.27 -6.01
CA ILE A 69 -0.56 1.27 -5.03
C ILE A 69 -1.91 1.81 -5.48
N TYR A 70 -2.86 1.95 -4.56
CA TYR A 70 -4.14 2.58 -4.83
C TYR A 70 -4.26 3.85 -4.00
N LYS A 71 -4.64 4.94 -4.64
CA LYS A 71 -5.01 6.20 -3.99
C LYS A 71 -6.51 6.20 -3.74
N ILE A 72 -6.90 6.21 -2.48
CA ILE A 72 -8.30 6.33 -2.07
C ILE A 72 -8.60 7.80 -1.84
N GLN A 73 -9.51 8.33 -2.66
CA GLN A 73 -9.94 9.72 -2.60
C GLN A 73 -11.46 9.78 -2.42
N LYS A 74 -11.94 10.77 -1.68
CA LYS A 74 -13.39 11.02 -1.56
C LYS A 74 -13.79 12.03 -2.63
N VAL A 75 -14.54 11.59 -3.63
CA VAL A 75 -15.07 12.44 -4.69
C VAL A 75 -16.57 12.56 -4.50
N GLY A 76 -17.03 13.70 -3.98
CA GLY A 76 -18.43 13.91 -3.63
C GLY A 76 -18.89 12.99 -2.49
N ASN A 77 -19.87 12.13 -2.77
CA ASN A 77 -20.45 11.19 -1.79
C ASN A 77 -19.84 9.78 -1.86
N GLU A 78 -18.99 9.50 -2.85
CA GLU A 78 -18.41 8.19 -3.11
C GLU A 78 -16.89 8.21 -2.85
N ARG A 79 -16.31 7.03 -2.62
CA ARG A 79 -14.86 6.84 -2.52
C ARG A 79 -14.38 6.16 -3.79
N THR A 80 -13.40 6.76 -4.43
CA THR A 80 -12.78 6.22 -5.64
C THR A 80 -11.39 5.70 -5.30
N ALA A 81 -11.02 4.56 -5.90
CA ALA A 81 -9.71 3.96 -5.77
C ALA A 81 -8.98 4.07 -7.11
N THR A 82 -7.99 4.95 -7.18
CA THR A 82 -7.17 5.13 -8.39
C THR A 82 -5.93 4.26 -8.29
N ASN A 83 -5.77 3.31 -9.22
CA ASN A 83 -4.56 2.51 -9.30
C ASN A 83 -3.39 3.35 -9.83
N ILE A 84 -2.27 3.31 -9.12
CA ILE A 84 -1.00 3.91 -9.49
C ILE A 84 -0.04 2.76 -9.81
N PRO A 85 0.12 2.41 -11.10
CA PRO A 85 1.03 1.36 -11.50
C PRO A 85 2.47 1.77 -11.17
N LEU A 86 3.22 0.87 -10.53
CA LEU A 86 4.64 1.09 -10.27
C LEU A 86 5.42 0.91 -11.59
N PRO A 87 6.38 1.80 -11.91
CA PRO A 87 7.14 1.76 -13.17
C PRO A 87 8.14 0.60 -13.26
N TYR A 88 8.13 -0.34 -12.30
CA TYR A 88 9.09 -1.43 -12.17
C TYR A 88 8.50 -2.80 -12.56
N ARG A 89 7.45 -2.83 -13.40
CA ARG A 89 6.77 -4.05 -13.83
C ARG A 89 7.55 -4.79 -14.92
#